data_AF-A0A5K1DDY5-F1
#
_entry.id   AF-A0A5K1DDY5-F1
#
_cell.length_a   1.000
_cell.length_b   1.000
_cell.length_c   1.000
_cell.angle_alpha   90.00
_cell.angle_beta   90.00
_cell.angle_gamma   90.00
#
_symmetry.space_group_name_H-M   'P 1'
#
loop_
_entity.id
_entity.type
_entity.pdbx_description
1 polymer ?
#
loop_
_entity_poly.entity_id
_entity_poly.type
_entity_poly.pdbx_seq_one_letter_code
_entity_poly.pdbx_strand_id
1 'polypeptide(L)' 'DLLNMYFKDVYKPIPLAYNFMVGVLWHHPELVEGVKAKVVHYCAP' A
#
# COMPACT_ATOMS: atom_id res chain seq x y z
N ASP A 1 -11.34 -5.10 -8.08
CA ASP A 1 -10.91 -5.74 -9.35
C ASP A 1 -11.23 -4.98 -10.62
N LEU A 2 -12.41 -4.38 -10.81
CA LEU A 2 -12.75 -3.63 -12.03
C LEU A 2 -11.64 -2.67 -12.51
N LEU A 3 -11.14 -1.81 -11.60
CA LEU A 3 -10.09 -0.85 -11.92
C LEU A 3 -8.75 -1.53 -12.26
N ASN A 4 -8.41 -2.62 -11.57
CA ASN A 4 -7.19 -3.38 -11.84
C ASN A 4 -7.24 -4.00 -13.24
N MET A 5 -8.39 -4.53 -13.66
CA MET A 5 -8.56 -5.11 -15.00
C MET A 5 -8.57 -4.05 -16.09
N TYR A 6 -9.29 -2.95 -15.85
CA TYR A 6 -9.44 -1.87 -16.83
C TYR A 6 -8.10 -1.14 -17.08
N PHE A 7 -7.32 -0.90 -16.03
CA PHE A 7 -6.04 -0.17 -16.13
C PHE A 7 -4.80 -1.07 -16.17
N LYS A 8 -4.96 -2.38 -16.40
CA LYS A 8 -3.84 -3.34 -16.33
C LYS A 8 -2.61 -2.94 -17.16
N ASP A 9 -2.83 -2.37 -18.35
CA ASP A 9 -1.76 -2.04 -19.31
C ASP A 9 -1.14 -0.65 -19.07
N VAL A 10 -1.76 0.18 -18.23
CA VAL A 10 -1.28 1.54 -17.90
C VAL A 10 -0.93 1.70 -16.41
N TYR A 11 -1.09 0.63 -15.63
CA TYR A 11 -0.86 0.64 -14.19
C TYR A 11 0.57 1.07 -13.87
N LYS A 12 0.70 2.02 -12.94
CA LYS A 12 1.97 2.46 -12.39
C LYS A 12 1.94 2.28 -10.88
N PRO A 13 2.87 1.50 -10.30
CA PRO A 13 2.90 1.30 -8.87
C PRO A 13 3.22 2.62 -8.17
N ILE A 14 2.47 2.91 -7.11
CA ILE A 14 2.73 4.04 -6.24
C ILE A 14 3.68 3.56 -5.12
N PRO A 15 4.67 4.37 -4.71
CA PRO A 15 5.52 3.99 -3.59
C PRO A 15 4.70 3.72 -2.33
N LEU A 16 5.11 2.70 -1.58
CA LEU A 16 4.42 2.23 -0.37
C LEU A 16 4.18 3.35 0.66
N ALA A 17 5.07 4.35 0.72
CA ALA A 17 4.93 5.51 1.60
C ALA A 17 3.63 6.32 1.39
N TYR A 18 3.00 6.24 0.22
CA TYR A 18 1.75 6.95 -0.09
C TYR A 18 0.49 6.07 0.00
N ASN A 19 0.64 4.79 0.33
CA ASN A 19 -0.49 3.88 0.52
C ASN A 19 -0.11 2.78 1.51
N PHE A 20 0.42 3.17 2.67
CA PHE A 20 0.92 2.22 3.64
C PHE A 20 -0.26 1.58 4.39
N MET A 21 -0.53 0.31 4.11
CA MET A 21 -1.60 -0.43 4.75
C MET A 21 -1.16 -0.92 6.14
N VAL A 22 -1.96 -0.63 7.18
CA VAL A 22 -1.62 -1.01 8.57
C VAL A 22 -1.49 -2.52 8.74
N GLY A 23 -2.26 -3.31 7.98
CA GLY A 23 -2.16 -4.78 7.96
C GLY A 23 -0.75 -5.31 7.64
N VAL A 24 0.07 -4.54 6.93
CA VAL A 24 1.46 -4.91 6.63
C VAL A 24 2.30 -5.05 7.91
N LEU A 25 1.97 -4.32 8.98
CA LEU A 25 2.71 -4.35 10.24
C LEU A 25 2.63 -5.69 10.98
N TRP A 26 1.53 -6.43 10.81
CA TRP A 26 1.38 -7.74 11.44
C TRP A 26 2.36 -8.76 10.87
N HIS A 27 2.78 -8.60 9.62
CA HIS A 27 3.68 -9.54 8.94
C HIS A 27 5.11 -8.98 8.77
N HIS A 28 5.26 -7.66 8.68
CA HIS A 28 6.51 -6.96 8.37
C HIS A 28 6.69 -5.70 9.23
N PRO A 29 6.88 -5.84 10.55
CA PRO A 29 7.06 -4.71 11.46
C PRO A 29 8.30 -3.86 11.16
N GLU A 30 9.33 -4.44 10.53
CA GLU A 30 10.56 -3.75 10.12
C GLU A 30 10.32 -2.61 9.12
N LEU A 31 9.20 -2.64 8.39
CA LEU A 31 8.88 -1.64 7.38
C LEU A 31 8.43 -0.30 7.97
N VAL A 32 8.11 -0.23 9.29
CA VAL A 32 7.73 1.02 9.96
C VAL A 32 8.82 2.09 9.83
N GLU A 33 10.06 1.71 10.10
CA GLU A 33 11.19 2.64 10.11
C GLU A 33 11.66 2.97 8.68
N GLY A 34 11.59 2.00 7.77
CA GLY A 34 12.07 2.15 6.40
C GLY A 34 11.14 2.96 5.48
N VAL A 35 9.83 2.90 5.71
CA VAL A 35 8.84 3.46 4.77
C VAL A 35 8.60 4.96 4.98
N LYS A 36 8.85 5.52 6.19
CA LYS A 36 8.52 6.91 6.56
C LYS A 36 7.18 7.35 5.96
N ALA A 37 6.11 6.63 6.33
CA ALA A 37 4.82 6.74 5.68
C ALA A 37 4.28 8.19 5.68
N LYS A 38 3.82 8.63 4.50
CA LYS A 38 3.12 9.90 4.30
C LYS A 38 1.61 9.73 4.38
N VAL A 39 1.10 8.59 3.95
CA VAL A 39 -0.33 8.25 3.97
C VAL A 39 -0.49 6.82 4.49
N VAL A 40 -1.39 6.67 5.47
CA VAL A 40 -1.71 5.39 6.11
C VAL A 40 -3.13 4.98 5.72
N HIS A 41 -3.28 3.76 5.20
CA HIS A 41 -4.56 3.19 4.82
C HIS A 41 -5.03 2.19 5.89
N TYR A 42 -6.07 2.59 6.61
CA TYR A 42 -6.81 1.72 7.52
C TYR A 42 -7.89 0.99 6.72
N CYS A 43 -7.57 -0.22 6.23
CA CYS A 43 -8.59 -1.08 5.63
C CYS A 43 -9.36 -1.79 6.74
N ALA A 44 -10.68 -1.74 6.70
CA ALA A 44 -11.52 -2.62 7.50
C ALA A 44 -11.38 -4.07 6.97
N PRO A 45 -11.48 -5.08 7.85
CA PRO A 45 -11.53 -6.49 7.44
C PRO A 45 -12.75 -6.79 6.55
#